data_AF-A0A7C9HJW9-F1
#
_entry.id   AF-A0A7C9HJW9-F1
#
_cell.length_a   1.000
_cell.length_b   1.000
_cell.length_c   1.000
_cell.angle_alpha   90.00
_cell.angle_beta   90.00
_cell.angle_gamma   90.00
#
_symmetry.space_group_name_H-M   'P 1'
#
loop_
_entity.id
_entity.type
_entity.pdbx_description
1 polymer ?
#
loop_
_entity_poly.entity_id
_entity_poly.type
_entity_poly.pdbx_seq_one_letter_code
_entity_poly.pdbx_strand_id
1 'polypeptide(L)'
;MARSSDTKAQAGFALALPDNPLNGLANEHMHLREVCGHLDALADSDKAQPVLALSARAYIRGVLPNHARDEEEDLFPLLRRRAPDDKDLHCTLDRLSQDHRDIAAARPRVITILERLITDNAAPDAPEAVRLKCFADLERRHLLVENAVILPLARAYLNGRDLKRLRKRMQARRGVDDI
;
A
#
# COMPACT_ATOMS: atom_id res chain seq x y z
N MET A 1 24.99 11.27 -12.12
CA MET A 1 25.21 10.23 -11.09
C MET A 1 24.14 10.39 -10.01
N ALA A 2 23.04 9.65 -10.07
CA ALA A 2 21.90 9.78 -9.15
C ALA A 2 21.19 8.43 -8.93
N ARG A 3 21.95 7.35 -8.71
CA ARG A 3 21.42 5.97 -8.53
C ARG A 3 21.70 5.36 -7.16
N SER A 4 22.40 6.07 -6.26
CA SER A 4 22.92 5.46 -5.03
C SER A 4 22.09 5.74 -3.77
N SER A 5 21.19 6.73 -3.80
CA SER A 5 20.36 7.14 -2.66
C SER A 5 19.01 6.41 -2.59
N ASP A 6 18.44 6.01 -3.74
CA ASP A 6 17.16 5.29 -3.79
C ASP A 6 17.26 3.85 -3.23
N THR A 7 18.40 3.18 -3.42
CA THR A 7 18.60 1.79 -2.96
C THR A 7 18.67 1.68 -1.43
N LYS A 8 19.22 2.71 -0.75
CA LYS A 8 19.27 2.75 0.73
C LYS A 8 17.92 3.09 1.35
N ALA A 9 17.09 3.90 0.70
CA ALA A 9 15.73 4.18 1.15
C ALA A 9 14.82 2.94 1.00
N GLN A 10 15.00 2.15 -0.06
CA GLN A 10 14.34 0.85 -0.22
C GLN A 10 14.80 -0.16 0.83
N ALA A 11 16.09 -0.17 1.20
CA ALA A 11 16.63 -1.08 2.21
C ALA A 11 16.10 -0.83 3.64
N GLY A 12 15.63 0.38 3.95
CA GLY A 12 15.07 0.72 5.27
C GLY A 12 13.65 0.21 5.52
N PHE A 13 12.95 -0.28 4.48
CA PHE A 13 11.57 -0.77 4.57
C PHE A 13 11.44 -2.28 4.39
N ALA A 14 12.56 -3.00 4.22
CA ALA A 14 12.57 -4.46 4.23
C ALA A 14 12.39 -4.95 5.68
N LEU A 15 11.21 -4.72 6.27
CA LEU A 15 10.76 -5.56 7.37
C LEU A 15 10.81 -7.00 6.84
N ALA A 16 11.54 -7.87 7.54
CA ALA A 16 11.51 -9.29 7.25
C ALA A 16 10.04 -9.72 7.19
N LEU A 17 9.62 -10.25 6.04
CA LEU A 17 8.24 -10.70 5.87
C LEU A 17 7.93 -11.73 6.96
N PRO A 18 6.82 -11.59 7.71
CA PRO A 18 6.43 -12.59 8.70
C PRO A 18 6.18 -13.94 8.04
N ASP A 19 6.43 -15.05 8.76
CA ASP A 19 6.25 -16.41 8.23
C ASP A 19 4.90 -16.61 7.55
N ASN A 20 3.85 -16.00 8.11
CA ASN A 20 2.55 -15.91 7.46
C ASN A 20 2.46 -14.62 6.60
N PRO A 21 2.36 -14.74 5.26
CA PRO A 21 2.27 -13.59 4.36
C PRO A 21 1.01 -12.73 4.60
N LEU A 22 -0.09 -13.32 5.08
CA LEU A 22 -1.31 -12.56 5.38
C LEU A 22 -1.13 -11.64 6.60
N ASN A 23 -0.22 -11.98 7.52
CA ASN A 23 0.17 -11.07 8.59
C ASN A 23 1.08 -9.95 8.05
N GLY A 24 1.90 -10.24 7.03
CA GLY A 24 2.67 -9.22 6.32
C GLY A 24 1.77 -8.16 5.69
N LEU A 25 0.77 -8.59 4.92
CA LEU A 25 -0.23 -7.69 4.32
C LEU A 25 -0.99 -6.88 5.39
N ALA A 26 -1.44 -7.54 6.48
CA ALA A 26 -2.10 -6.83 7.58
C ALA A 26 -1.20 -5.77 8.24
N ASN A 27 0.10 -6.04 8.38
CA ASN A 27 1.06 -5.05 8.90
C ASN A 27 1.24 -3.87 7.94
N GLU A 28 1.29 -4.12 6.63
CA GLU A 28 1.30 -3.07 5.61
C GLU A 28 0.02 -2.23 5.66
N HIS A 29 -1.15 -2.82 5.89
CA HIS A 29 -2.40 -2.07 6.08
C HIS A 29 -2.35 -1.14 7.30
N MET A 30 -1.75 -1.58 8.41
CA MET A 30 -1.58 -0.73 9.61
C MET A 30 -0.68 0.47 9.31
N HIS A 31 0.46 0.25 8.63
CA HIS A 31 1.36 1.32 8.25
C HIS A 31 0.69 2.29 7.25
N LEU A 32 -0.03 1.77 6.25
CA LEU A 32 -0.75 2.63 5.32
C LEU A 32 -1.82 3.48 6.02
N ARG A 33 -2.46 2.97 7.07
CA ARG A 33 -3.37 3.77 7.91
C ARG A 33 -2.64 4.92 8.63
N GLU A 34 -1.45 4.67 9.18
CA GLU A 34 -0.61 5.70 9.79
C GLU A 34 -0.21 6.77 8.75
N VAL A 35 0.19 6.33 7.56
CA VAL A 35 0.49 7.22 6.43
C VAL A 35 -0.71 8.07 6.04
N CYS A 36 -1.92 7.51 6.01
CA CYS A 36 -3.15 8.29 5.80
C CYS A 36 -3.32 9.36 6.90
N GLY A 37 -2.99 9.04 8.16
CA GLY A 37 -2.96 10.03 9.25
C GLY A 37 -1.93 11.14 9.02
N HIS A 38 -0.76 10.81 8.47
CA HIS A 38 0.23 11.83 8.07
C HIS A 38 -0.30 12.74 6.96
N LEU A 39 -1.02 12.19 5.98
CA LEU A 39 -1.62 12.98 4.89
C LEU A 39 -2.67 13.97 5.42
N ASP A 40 -3.52 13.54 6.35
CA ASP A 40 -4.50 14.44 6.99
C ASP A 40 -3.80 15.54 7.78
N ALA A 41 -2.81 15.18 8.61
CA ALA A 41 -2.06 16.14 9.40
C ALA A 41 -1.31 17.17 8.53
N LEU A 42 -0.79 16.74 7.38
CA LEU A 42 -0.22 17.65 6.38
C LEU A 42 -1.30 18.58 5.81
N ALA A 43 -2.45 18.04 5.42
CA ALA A 43 -3.54 18.80 4.83
C ALA A 43 -4.17 19.84 5.77
N ASP A 44 -4.14 19.59 7.08
CA ASP A 44 -4.68 20.48 8.12
C ASP A 44 -3.64 21.48 8.68
N SER A 45 -2.36 21.32 8.34
CA SER A 45 -1.28 22.15 8.87
C SER A 45 -1.06 23.41 8.04
N ASP A 46 -0.92 24.55 8.74
CA ASP A 46 -0.47 25.83 8.17
C ASP A 46 1.07 25.97 8.18
N LYS A 47 1.76 25.00 8.77
CA LYS A 47 3.23 24.92 8.88
C LYS A 47 3.80 23.77 8.07
N ALA A 48 5.05 23.92 7.67
CA ALA A 48 5.80 22.84 7.05
C ALA A 48 5.97 21.65 8.02
N GLN A 49 5.71 20.44 7.53
CA GLN A 49 5.86 19.19 8.28
C GLN A 49 6.76 18.21 7.49
N PRO A 50 8.04 18.53 7.28
CA PRO A 50 8.91 17.76 6.38
C PRO A 50 9.08 16.30 6.79
N VAL A 51 9.03 15.98 8.09
CA VAL A 51 9.12 14.60 8.59
C VAL A 51 7.90 13.78 8.17
N LEU A 52 6.70 14.32 8.32
CA LEU A 52 5.46 13.65 7.89
C LEU A 52 5.44 13.46 6.37
N ALA A 53 5.84 14.49 5.61
CA ALA A 53 5.90 14.44 4.16
C ALA A 53 6.92 13.40 3.66
N LEU A 54 8.11 13.34 4.28
CA LEU A 54 9.13 12.32 3.97
C LEU A 54 8.63 10.90 4.25
N SER A 55 8.01 10.68 5.42
CA SER A 55 7.46 9.38 5.80
C SER A 55 6.38 8.92 4.81
N ALA A 56 5.38 9.78 4.54
CA ALA A 56 4.30 9.47 3.61
C ALA A 56 4.83 9.21 2.20
N ARG A 57 5.76 10.04 1.70
CA ARG A 57 6.36 9.87 0.37
C ARG A 57 7.10 8.54 0.26
N ALA A 58 7.90 8.19 1.26
CA ALA A 58 8.68 6.95 1.25
C ALA A 58 7.76 5.73 1.12
N TYR A 59 6.67 5.68 1.89
CA TYR A 59 5.72 4.57 1.84
C TYR A 59 4.93 4.52 0.52
N ILE A 60 4.32 5.64 0.13
CA ILE A 60 3.47 5.72 -1.07
C ILE A 60 4.28 5.42 -2.35
N ARG A 61 5.53 5.87 -2.41
CA ARG A 61 6.41 5.62 -3.56
C ARG A 61 7.06 4.23 -3.53
N GLY A 62 7.48 3.76 -2.36
CA GLY A 62 8.32 2.57 -2.23
C GLY A 62 7.58 1.27 -1.93
N VAL A 63 6.52 1.32 -1.13
CA VAL A 63 5.84 0.13 -0.59
C VAL A 63 4.52 -0.14 -1.30
N LEU A 64 3.65 0.89 -1.37
CA LEU A 64 2.29 0.77 -1.90
C LEU A 64 2.20 0.12 -3.30
N PRO A 65 3.11 0.38 -4.28
CA PRO A 65 3.02 -0.29 -5.57
C PRO A 65 3.27 -1.81 -5.50
N ASN A 66 4.12 -2.27 -4.59
CA ASN A 66 4.39 -3.71 -4.44
C ASN A 66 3.27 -4.40 -3.66
N HIS A 67 2.69 -3.72 -2.68
CA HIS A 67 1.50 -4.17 -1.95
C HIS A 67 0.35 -4.54 -2.90
N ALA A 68 -0.09 -3.58 -3.72
CA ALA A 68 -1.15 -3.82 -4.70
C ALA A 68 -0.79 -4.95 -5.69
N ARG A 69 0.49 -5.12 -6.04
CA ARG A 69 0.93 -6.23 -6.91
C ARG A 69 0.90 -7.59 -6.23
N ASP A 70 1.17 -7.67 -4.93
CA ASP A 70 1.02 -8.92 -4.18
C ASP A 70 -0.44 -9.38 -4.15
N GLU A 71 -1.36 -8.43 -4.14
CA GLU A 71 -2.78 -8.70 -4.19
C GLU A 71 -3.26 -9.07 -5.59
N GLU A 72 -3.04 -8.19 -6.56
CA GLU A 72 -3.51 -8.35 -7.94
C GLU A 72 -2.91 -9.57 -8.65
N GLU A 73 -1.61 -9.80 -8.50
CA GLU A 73 -0.92 -10.84 -9.25
C GLU A 73 -0.88 -12.19 -8.51
N ASP A 74 -1.07 -12.21 -7.19
CA ASP A 74 -1.02 -13.45 -6.39
C ASP A 74 -2.27 -13.68 -5.52
N LEU A 75 -2.58 -12.83 -4.54
CA LEU A 75 -3.65 -13.12 -3.56
C LEU A 75 -5.04 -13.25 -4.21
N PHE A 76 -5.42 -12.31 -5.07
CA PHE A 76 -6.74 -12.31 -5.70
C PHE A 76 -6.92 -13.52 -6.64
N PRO A 77 -5.97 -13.85 -7.54
CA PRO A 77 -6.02 -15.10 -8.31
C PRO A 77 -6.05 -16.37 -7.43
N LEU A 78 -5.33 -16.37 -6.30
CA LEU A 78 -5.38 -17.47 -5.34
C LEU A 78 -6.80 -17.67 -4.77
N LEU A 79 -7.44 -16.59 -4.33
CA LEU A 79 -8.78 -16.60 -3.78
C LEU A 79 -9.82 -17.09 -4.79
N ARG A 80 -9.79 -16.57 -6.02
CA ARG A 80 -10.71 -17.02 -7.09
C ARG A 80 -10.61 -18.52 -7.36
N ARG A 81 -9.40 -19.07 -7.35
CA ARG A 81 -9.19 -20.51 -7.55
C ARG A 81 -9.72 -21.33 -6.38
N ARG A 82 -9.68 -20.80 -5.16
CA ARG A 82 -10.11 -21.50 -3.94
C ARG A 82 -11.61 -21.42 -3.70
N ALA A 83 -12.27 -20.41 -4.23
CA ALA A 83 -13.70 -20.20 -4.12
C ALA A 83 -14.33 -19.90 -5.50
N PRO A 84 -14.28 -20.85 -6.46
CA PRO A 84 -14.68 -20.60 -7.85
C PRO A 84 -16.17 -20.24 -8.01
N ASP A 85 -17.01 -20.69 -7.08
CA ASP A 85 -18.47 -20.48 -7.12
C ASP A 85 -18.92 -19.26 -6.29
N ASP A 86 -18.00 -18.58 -5.59
CA ASP A 86 -18.29 -17.41 -4.77
C ASP A 86 -18.30 -16.13 -5.62
N LYS A 87 -19.47 -15.83 -6.17
CA LYS A 87 -19.69 -14.66 -7.04
C LYS A 87 -19.51 -13.34 -6.30
N ASP A 88 -19.90 -13.27 -5.02
CA ASP A 88 -19.82 -12.04 -4.24
C ASP A 88 -18.37 -11.69 -3.91
N LEU A 89 -17.54 -12.70 -3.59
CA LEU A 89 -16.09 -12.55 -3.51
C LEU A 89 -15.52 -12.06 -4.84
N HIS A 90 -15.90 -12.69 -5.96
CA HIS A 90 -15.39 -12.29 -7.28
C HIS A 90 -15.72 -10.84 -7.62
N CYS A 91 -16.95 -10.39 -7.38
CA CYS A 91 -17.34 -8.99 -7.56
C CYS A 91 -16.58 -8.04 -6.61
N THR A 92 -16.34 -8.47 -5.37
CA THR A 92 -15.55 -7.70 -4.40
C THR A 92 -14.10 -7.52 -4.88
N LEU A 93 -13.48 -8.60 -5.39
CA LEU A 93 -12.13 -8.55 -5.95
C LEU A 93 -12.08 -7.64 -7.19
N ASP A 94 -13.06 -7.70 -8.08
CA ASP A 94 -13.13 -6.81 -9.26
C ASP A 94 -13.20 -5.33 -8.86
N ARG A 95 -13.98 -5.03 -7.80
CA ARG A 95 -14.07 -3.67 -7.25
C ARG A 95 -12.75 -3.21 -6.63
N LEU A 96 -12.09 -4.05 -5.84
CA LEU A 96 -10.78 -3.74 -5.26
C LEU A 96 -9.74 -3.50 -6.35
N SER A 97 -9.77 -4.27 -7.44
CA SER A 97 -8.91 -4.01 -8.59
C SER A 97 -9.20 -2.69 -9.29
N GLN A 98 -10.44 -2.21 -9.26
CA GLN A 98 -10.76 -0.85 -9.72
C GLN A 98 -10.22 0.20 -8.76
N ASP A 99 -10.39 0.01 -7.44
CA ASP A 99 -9.86 0.91 -6.42
C ASP A 99 -8.32 1.04 -6.58
N HIS A 100 -7.60 -0.06 -6.82
CA HIS A 100 -6.17 -0.07 -7.13
C HIS A 100 -5.79 0.77 -8.35
N ARG A 101 -6.60 0.71 -9.42
CA ARG A 101 -6.39 1.55 -10.62
C ARG A 101 -6.57 3.03 -10.31
N ASP A 102 -7.60 3.37 -9.53
CA ASP A 102 -7.89 4.76 -9.15
C ASP A 102 -6.79 5.32 -8.23
N ILE A 103 -6.34 4.53 -7.25
CA ILE A 103 -5.20 4.83 -6.38
C ILE A 103 -3.94 5.05 -7.22
N ALA A 104 -3.62 4.12 -8.13
CA ALA A 104 -2.45 4.21 -8.99
C ALA A 104 -2.48 5.46 -9.89
N ALA A 105 -3.66 5.88 -10.36
CA ALA A 105 -3.84 7.08 -11.16
C ALA A 105 -3.67 8.37 -10.35
N ALA A 106 -4.13 8.40 -9.09
CA ALA A 106 -4.00 9.56 -8.20
C ALA A 106 -2.58 9.73 -7.62
N ARG A 107 -1.88 8.61 -7.41
CA ARG A 107 -0.59 8.55 -6.70
C ARG A 107 0.50 9.50 -7.23
N PRO A 108 0.76 9.67 -8.54
CA PRO A 108 1.83 10.54 -9.01
C PRO A 108 1.65 11.99 -8.55
N ARG A 109 0.41 12.49 -8.52
CA ARG A 109 0.11 13.85 -8.06
C ARG A 109 0.40 14.03 -6.58
N VAL A 110 0.03 13.04 -5.76
CA VAL A 110 0.33 13.05 -4.32
C VAL A 110 1.83 13.04 -4.08
N ILE A 111 2.59 12.22 -4.82
CA ILE A 111 4.06 12.20 -4.73
C ILE A 111 4.65 13.57 -5.07
N THR A 112 4.17 14.22 -6.15
CA THR A 112 4.63 15.57 -6.53
C THR A 112 4.38 16.60 -5.43
N ILE A 113 3.19 16.57 -4.81
CA ILE A 113 2.87 17.46 -3.68
C ILE A 113 3.85 17.22 -2.55
N LEU A 114 4.00 15.97 -2.11
CA LEU A 114 4.91 15.63 -1.01
C LEU A 114 6.35 16.05 -1.29
N GLU A 115 6.84 15.85 -2.52
CA GLU A 115 8.17 16.29 -2.95
C GLU A 115 8.35 17.81 -2.88
N ARG A 116 7.33 18.58 -3.28
CA ARG A 116 7.32 20.03 -3.15
C ARG A 116 7.34 20.47 -1.69
N LEU A 117 6.47 19.89 -0.85
CA LEU A 117 6.43 20.19 0.59
C LEU A 117 7.78 19.98 1.27
N ILE A 118 8.50 18.91 0.89
CA ILE A 118 9.83 18.60 1.39
C ILE A 118 10.87 19.61 0.88
N THR A 119 10.88 19.87 -0.43
CA THR A 119 11.91 20.69 -1.07
C THR A 119 11.82 22.15 -0.66
N ASP A 120 10.62 22.68 -0.62
CA ASP A 120 10.37 24.10 -0.34
C ASP A 120 10.18 24.38 1.15
N ASN A 121 10.18 23.33 1.98
CA ASN A 121 9.88 23.39 3.40
C ASN A 121 8.60 24.21 3.67
N ALA A 122 7.50 23.81 3.04
CA ALA A 122 6.24 24.54 2.98
C ALA A 122 5.04 23.69 3.42
N ALA A 123 3.95 24.36 3.80
CA ALA A 123 2.63 23.76 4.01
C ALA A 123 1.88 23.61 2.67
N PRO A 124 0.95 22.65 2.53
CA PRO A 124 0.15 22.53 1.30
C PRO A 124 -0.77 23.72 1.13
N ASP A 125 -1.01 24.11 -0.12
CA ASP A 125 -2.11 25.03 -0.44
C ASP A 125 -3.47 24.32 -0.34
N ALA A 126 -4.57 25.08 -0.44
CA ALA A 126 -5.92 24.51 -0.29
C ALA A 126 -6.23 23.40 -1.32
N PRO A 127 -5.94 23.57 -2.63
CA PRO A 127 -6.07 22.48 -3.61
C PRO A 127 -5.23 21.23 -3.27
N GLU A 128 -4.00 21.39 -2.81
CA GLU A 128 -3.12 20.29 -2.42
C GLU A 128 -3.66 19.56 -1.20
N ALA A 129 -4.09 20.30 -0.17
CA ALA A 129 -4.70 19.75 1.04
C ALA A 129 -5.92 18.88 0.71
N VAL A 130 -6.80 19.33 -0.19
CA VAL A 130 -7.94 18.54 -0.68
C VAL A 130 -7.48 17.24 -1.34
N ARG A 131 -6.42 17.29 -2.16
CA ARG A 131 -5.90 16.09 -2.83
C ARG A 131 -5.30 15.07 -1.85
N LEU A 132 -4.58 15.54 -0.84
CA LEU A 132 -4.01 14.67 0.19
C LEU A 132 -5.13 13.95 0.96
N LYS A 133 -6.19 14.67 1.36
CA LYS A 133 -7.38 14.09 2.02
C LYS A 133 -8.11 13.09 1.13
N CYS A 134 -8.39 13.45 -0.12
CA CYS A 134 -9.07 12.55 -1.06
C CYS A 134 -8.28 11.25 -1.27
N PHE A 135 -6.94 11.31 -1.33
CA PHE A 135 -6.11 10.11 -1.44
C PHE A 135 -6.18 9.25 -0.18
N ALA A 136 -6.04 9.87 1.00
CA ALA A 136 -6.17 9.17 2.28
C ALA A 136 -7.55 8.47 2.44
N ASP A 137 -8.63 9.13 2.01
CA ASP A 137 -9.98 8.56 2.07
C ASP A 137 -10.21 7.42 1.07
N LEU A 138 -9.54 7.46 -0.09
CA LEU A 138 -9.57 6.36 -1.04
C LEU A 138 -8.89 5.11 -0.45
N GLU A 139 -7.67 5.28 0.08
CA GLU A 139 -6.91 4.20 0.73
C GLU A 139 -7.66 3.62 1.93
N ARG A 140 -8.25 4.46 2.80
CA ARG A 140 -9.02 3.98 3.97
C ARG A 140 -10.23 3.14 3.59
N ARG A 141 -10.99 3.55 2.57
CA ARG A 141 -12.16 2.81 2.10
C ARG A 141 -11.76 1.49 1.46
N HIS A 142 -10.65 1.47 0.75
CA HIS A 142 -10.05 0.27 0.18
C HIS A 142 -9.65 -0.72 1.30
N LEU A 143 -8.81 -0.27 2.23
CA LEU A 143 -8.33 -1.07 3.37
C LEU A 143 -9.46 -1.61 4.26
N LEU A 144 -10.58 -0.89 4.40
CA LEU A 144 -11.74 -1.36 5.16
C LEU A 144 -12.21 -2.71 4.63
N VAL A 145 -12.34 -2.82 3.31
CA VAL A 145 -12.87 -4.00 2.63
C VAL A 145 -11.87 -5.14 2.72
N GLU A 146 -10.59 -4.85 2.50
CA GLU A 146 -9.54 -5.87 2.55
C GLU A 146 -9.41 -6.47 3.95
N ASN A 147 -9.44 -5.64 4.99
CA ASN A 147 -9.35 -6.10 6.37
C ASN A 147 -10.61 -6.82 6.84
N ALA A 148 -11.79 -6.34 6.45
CA ALA A 148 -13.07 -6.90 6.93
C ALA A 148 -13.53 -8.13 6.14
N VAL A 149 -13.09 -8.27 4.88
CA VAL A 149 -13.59 -9.30 3.96
C VAL A 149 -12.46 -10.16 3.41
N ILE A 150 -11.48 -9.55 2.73
CA ILE A 150 -10.48 -10.31 1.96
C ILE A 150 -9.54 -11.10 2.84
N LEU A 151 -8.92 -10.48 3.85
CA LEU A 151 -7.98 -11.17 4.74
C LEU A 151 -8.66 -12.30 5.54
N PRO A 152 -9.87 -12.12 6.10
CA PRO A 152 -10.62 -13.23 6.70
C PRO A 152 -10.88 -14.39 5.75
N LEU A 153 -11.35 -14.12 4.52
CA LEU A 153 -11.59 -15.16 3.51
C LEU A 153 -10.28 -15.84 3.08
N ALA A 154 -9.19 -15.09 2.95
CA ALA A 154 -7.88 -15.65 2.68
C ALA A 154 -7.41 -16.59 3.79
N ARG A 155 -7.64 -16.26 5.06
CA ARG A 155 -7.33 -17.16 6.19
C ARG A 155 -8.19 -18.42 6.16
N ALA A 156 -9.45 -18.32 5.72
CA ALA A 156 -10.36 -19.45 5.63
C ALA A 156 -10.05 -20.39 4.45
N TYR A 157 -9.65 -19.84 3.30
CA TYR A 157 -9.55 -20.58 2.04
C TYR A 157 -8.13 -20.99 1.63
N LEU A 158 -7.10 -20.27 2.08
CA LEU A 158 -5.72 -20.57 1.69
C LEU A 158 -5.11 -21.65 2.58
N ASN A 159 -4.47 -22.64 1.96
CA ASN A 159 -3.72 -23.65 2.70
C ASN A 159 -2.22 -23.32 2.75
N GLY A 160 -1.46 -24.10 3.52
CA GLY A 160 -0.01 -23.86 3.71
C GLY A 160 0.80 -23.81 2.41
N ARG A 161 0.38 -24.53 1.35
CA ARG A 161 1.06 -24.45 0.04
C ARG A 161 0.79 -23.12 -0.67
N ASP A 162 -0.43 -22.60 -0.56
CA ASP A 162 -0.75 -21.27 -1.12
C ASP A 162 0.02 -20.19 -0.37
N LEU A 163 0.02 -20.23 0.97
CA LEU A 163 0.72 -19.25 1.81
C LEU A 163 2.24 -19.27 1.53
N LYS A 164 2.85 -20.45 1.43
CA LYS A 164 4.28 -20.56 1.07
C LYS A 164 4.57 -19.95 -0.30
N ARG A 165 3.70 -20.17 -1.29
CA ARG A 165 3.87 -19.60 -2.63
C ARG A 165 3.70 -18.08 -2.62
N LEU A 166 2.67 -17.57 -1.96
CA LEU A 166 2.42 -16.13 -1.82
C LEU A 166 3.63 -15.45 -1.17
N ARG A 167 4.11 -15.96 -0.04
CA ARG A 167 5.30 -15.44 0.65
C ARG A 167 6.52 -15.39 -0.29
N LYS A 168 6.80 -16.47 -1.00
CA LYS A 168 7.95 -16.52 -1.93
C LYS A 168 7.87 -15.43 -3.00
N ARG A 169 6.66 -15.18 -3.54
CA ARG A 169 6.44 -14.14 -4.55
C ARG A 169 6.59 -12.73 -3.97
N MET A 170 6.04 -12.50 -2.78
CA MET A 170 6.21 -11.26 -2.02
C MET A 170 7.69 -10.95 -1.74
N GLN A 171 8.45 -11.96 -1.31
CA GLN A 171 9.90 -11.88 -1.07
C GLN A 171 10.66 -11.51 -2.35
N ALA A 172 10.39 -12.20 -3.45
CA ALA A 172 11.02 -11.93 -4.74
C ALA A 172 10.75 -10.50 -5.25
N ARG A 173 9.53 -9.96 -5.07
CA ARG A 173 9.23 -8.55 -5.42
C ARG A 173 10.04 -7.54 -4.61
N ARG A 174 10.35 -7.89 -3.36
CA ARG A 174 11.11 -7.05 -2.43
C ARG A 174 12.63 -7.26 -2.55
N GLY A 175 13.09 -8.14 -3.45
CA GLY A 175 14.52 -8.44 -3.62
C GLY A 175 15.15 -9.15 -2.43
N VAL A 176 14.33 -9.79 -1.60
CA VAL A 176 14.78 -10.59 -0.45
C VAL A 176 14.67 -12.04 -0.84
N ASP A 177 15.72 -12.60 -1.45
CA ASP A 177 15.81 -14.04 -1.65
C ASP A 177 16.11 -14.72 -0.29
N ASP A 178 15.45 -15.84 0.01
CA ASP A 178 15.76 -16.66 1.19
C ASP A 178 17.25 -17.04 1.15
N ILE A 179 18.04 -16.49 2.09
CA ILE A 179 19.38 -17.00 2.45
C ILE A 179 19.20 -18.22 3.35
#